data_AF-A0A2H5WEC3-F1
#
_entry.id   AF-A0A2H5WEC3-F1
#
_cell.length_a   1.000
_cell.length_b   1.000
_cell.length_c   1.000
_cell.angle_alpha   90.00
_cell.angle_beta   90.00
_cell.angle_gamma   90.00
#
_symmetry.space_group_name_H-M   'P 1'
#
loop_
_entity.id
_entity.type
_entity.pdbx_description
1 polymer ?
#
loop_
_entity_poly.entity_id
_entity_poly.type
_entity_poly.pdbx_seq_one_letter_code
_entity_poly.pdbx_strand_id
1 'polypeptide(L)'
;MGANDFRAALAWLSIAAGLIHSANVREHLEEWWGYGVFFLLAAVVQIGYGIVFLVRPWRWDERGGVRTDAGAVGHADRRFVLIGIGLNAPLIALWAVTRTVGIPFLGPEAGEVEPITGVSVLTKLLEAGLIVSGVWYLRATRAPRPGATPP
;
A
#
# COMPACT_ATOMS: atom_id res chain seq x y z
N MET A 1 -6.77 18.00 -5.85
CA MET A 1 -6.18 17.27 -4.73
C MET A 1 -4.72 17.64 -4.60
N GLY A 2 -4.29 18.04 -3.40
CA GLY A 2 -2.90 18.32 -3.07
C GLY A 2 -2.14 17.05 -2.68
N ALA A 3 -0.82 17.17 -2.47
CA ALA A 3 0.01 16.06 -2.01
C ALA A 3 -0.51 15.43 -0.70
N ASN A 4 -1.02 16.25 0.23
CA ASN A 4 -1.56 15.75 1.50
C ASN A 4 -2.83 14.89 1.32
N ASP A 5 -3.67 15.20 0.33
CA ASP A 5 -4.86 14.39 0.03
C ASP A 5 -4.46 13.00 -0.46
N PHE A 6 -3.48 12.93 -1.39
CA PHE A 6 -2.94 11.66 -1.87
C PHE A 6 -2.22 10.88 -0.76
N ARG A 7 -1.55 11.57 0.15
CA ARG A 7 -0.93 10.96 1.34
C ARG A 7 -1.96 10.37 2.29
N ALA A 8 -3.06 11.07 2.56
CA ALA A 8 -4.13 10.54 3.40
C ALA A 8 -4.80 9.36 2.71
N ALA A 9 -5.07 9.46 1.40
CA ALA A 9 -5.66 8.39 0.61
C ALA A 9 -4.80 7.12 0.63
N LEU A 10 -3.50 7.20 0.32
CA LEU A 10 -2.64 6.02 0.32
C LEU A 10 -2.57 5.35 1.71
N ALA A 11 -2.60 6.14 2.79
CA ALA A 11 -2.55 5.63 4.16
C ALA A 11 -3.82 4.87 4.53
N TRP A 12 -4.99 5.47 4.29
CA TRP A 12 -6.27 4.85 4.59
C TRP A 12 -6.57 3.64 3.70
N LEU A 13 -6.20 3.70 2.42
CA LEU A 13 -6.32 2.56 1.51
C LEU A 13 -5.45 1.39 1.96
N SER A 14 -4.23 1.66 2.47
CA SER A 14 -3.35 0.64 3.04
C SER A 14 -3.98 -0.01 4.28
N ILE A 15 -4.49 0.78 5.21
CA ILE A 15 -5.13 0.27 6.42
C ILE A 15 -6.35 -0.57 6.06
N ALA A 16 -7.20 -0.08 5.16
CA ALA A 16 -8.41 -0.80 4.72
C ALA A 16 -8.06 -2.14 4.07
N ALA A 17 -7.07 -2.18 3.16
CA ALA A 17 -6.61 -3.43 2.57
C ALA A 17 -6.08 -4.39 3.65
N GLY A 18 -5.24 -3.91 4.56
CA GLY A 18 -4.67 -4.73 5.62
C GLY A 18 -5.71 -5.28 6.60
N LEU A 19 -6.78 -4.53 6.89
CA LEU A 19 -7.90 -5.03 7.69
C LEU A 19 -8.67 -6.17 6.99
N ILE A 20 -8.85 -6.10 5.67
CA ILE A 20 -9.47 -7.19 4.91
C ILE A 20 -8.56 -8.42 4.90
N HIS A 21 -7.26 -8.24 4.66
CA HIS A 21 -6.29 -9.35 4.76
C HIS A 21 -6.30 -9.99 6.15
N SER A 22 -6.40 -9.18 7.21
CA SER A 22 -6.50 -9.68 8.59
C SER A 22 -7.75 -10.53 8.81
N ALA A 23 -8.89 -10.15 8.22
CA ALA A 23 -10.14 -10.91 8.36
C ALA A 23 -10.03 -12.30 7.73
N ASN A 24 -9.23 -12.43 6.66
CA ASN A 24 -9.05 -13.68 5.93
C ASN A 24 -8.00 -14.62 6.57
N VAL A 25 -7.22 -14.16 7.55
CA VAL A 25 -6.12 -14.94 8.15
C VAL A 25 -6.61 -16.27 8.70
N ARG A 26 -7.73 -16.28 9.43
CA ARG A 26 -8.22 -17.50 10.09
C ARG A 26 -8.61 -18.57 9.09
N GLU A 27 -9.38 -18.19 8.06
CA GLU A 27 -9.81 -19.09 6.98
C GLU A 27 -8.59 -19.73 6.30
N HIS A 28 -7.59 -18.92 5.93
CA HIS A 28 -6.39 -19.43 5.26
C HIS A 28 -5.47 -20.23 6.19
N LEU A 29 -5.47 -19.98 7.50
CA LEU A 29 -4.75 -20.84 8.47
C LEU A 29 -5.39 -22.22 8.60
N GLU A 30 -6.72 -22.32 8.43
CA GLU A 30 -7.46 -23.59 8.45
C GLU A 30 -7.19 -24.41 7.18
N GLU A 31 -6.95 -23.75 6.04
CA GLU A 31 -6.54 -24.39 4.79
C GLU A 31 -5.07 -24.83 4.83
N TRP A 32 -4.16 -23.90 5.09
CA TRP A 32 -2.73 -24.17 5.19
C TRP A 32 -1.97 -23.05 5.91
N TRP A 33 -1.16 -23.43 6.89
CA TRP A 33 -0.44 -22.47 7.73
C TRP A 33 0.35 -21.40 6.93
N GLY A 34 0.91 -21.76 5.77
CA GLY A 34 1.68 -20.83 4.95
C GLY A 34 0.82 -19.76 4.26
N TYR A 35 -0.42 -20.09 3.87
CA TYR A 35 -1.37 -19.10 3.36
C TYR A 35 -1.74 -18.13 4.48
N GLY A 36 -2.08 -18.66 5.66
CA GLY A 36 -2.39 -17.82 6.82
C GLY A 36 -1.24 -16.88 7.23
N VAL A 37 0.00 -17.36 7.21
CA VAL A 37 1.19 -16.50 7.46
C VAL A 37 1.32 -15.42 6.40
N PHE A 38 1.10 -15.73 5.12
CA PHE A 38 1.13 -14.74 4.04
C PHE A 38 0.10 -13.62 4.27
N PHE A 39 -1.16 -13.97 4.56
CA PHE A 39 -2.21 -13.00 4.85
C PHE A 39 -1.93 -12.18 6.11
N LEU A 40 -1.38 -12.81 7.17
CA LEU A 40 -1.03 -12.12 8.40
C LEU A 40 0.11 -11.11 8.17
N LEU A 41 1.13 -11.49 7.41
CA LEU A 41 2.22 -10.59 7.05
C LEU A 41 1.72 -9.42 6.20
N ALA A 42 0.88 -9.68 5.20
CA ALA A 42 0.26 -8.63 4.39
C ALA A 42 -0.53 -7.65 5.26
N ALA A 43 -1.37 -8.16 6.17
CA ALA A 43 -2.16 -7.36 7.10
C ALA A 43 -1.28 -6.46 8.00
N VAL A 44 -0.29 -7.04 8.68
CA VAL A 44 0.61 -6.30 9.58
C VAL A 44 1.38 -5.24 8.82
N VAL A 45 1.95 -5.59 7.66
CA VAL A 45 2.73 -4.66 6.84
C VAL A 45 1.85 -3.53 6.31
N GLN A 46 0.65 -3.81 5.80
CA GLN A 46 -0.22 -2.78 5.24
C GLN A 46 -0.84 -1.88 6.31
N ILE A 47 -1.28 -2.42 7.45
CA ILE A 47 -1.77 -1.62 8.58
C ILE A 47 -0.63 -0.75 9.13
N GLY A 48 0.53 -1.36 9.40
CA GLY A 48 1.71 -0.65 9.90
C GLY A 48 2.17 0.45 8.94
N TYR A 49 2.21 0.17 7.64
CA TYR A 49 2.56 1.15 6.62
C TYR A 49 1.61 2.37 6.64
N GLY A 50 0.30 2.12 6.66
CA GLY A 50 -0.69 3.20 6.69
C GLY A 50 -0.65 3.99 7.99
N ILE A 51 -0.52 3.34 9.14
CA ILE A 51 -0.33 4.00 10.45
C ILE A 51 0.91 4.88 10.41
N VAL A 52 2.05 4.37 9.92
CA VAL A 52 3.28 5.17 9.78
C VAL A 52 3.02 6.42 8.95
N PHE A 53 2.26 6.36 7.85
CA PHE A 53 1.91 7.54 7.07
C PHE A 53 0.99 8.53 7.80
N LEU A 54 0.08 8.05 8.65
CA LEU A 54 -0.81 8.87 9.47
C LEU A 54 -0.09 9.51 10.68
N VAL A 55 0.88 8.82 11.29
CA VAL A 55 1.59 9.27 12.51
C VAL A 55 2.94 9.93 12.24
N ARG A 56 3.48 9.82 11.01
CA ARG A 56 4.66 10.59 10.57
C ARG A 56 4.48 12.09 10.28
N PRO A 57 3.39 12.83 10.63
CA PRO A 57 3.45 14.29 10.64
C PRO A 57 4.55 14.86 11.55
N TRP A 58 5.19 14.06 12.40
CA TRP A 58 6.07 14.52 13.46
C TRP A 58 7.57 14.35 13.13
N ARG A 59 8.15 15.13 12.19
CA ARG A 59 9.60 15.47 12.20
C ARG A 59 9.95 16.78 11.44
N TRP A 60 9.89 17.87 12.22
CA TRP A 60 10.89 18.95 12.38
C TRP A 60 11.21 19.91 11.22
N ASP A 61 10.67 21.12 11.28
CA ASP A 61 11.56 22.28 11.19
C ASP A 61 12.30 22.44 12.54
N GLU A 62 13.37 23.25 12.60
CA GLU A 62 14.11 23.55 13.84
C GLU A 62 13.26 24.25 14.92
N ARG A 63 11.95 24.49 14.68
CA ARG A 63 11.03 25.27 15.52
C ARG A 63 9.77 24.49 15.95
N GLY A 64 9.61 23.22 15.59
CA GLY A 64 8.46 22.40 15.97
C GLY A 64 7.15 22.70 15.23
N GLY A 65 7.19 23.34 14.06
CA GLY A 65 6.01 23.71 13.26
C GLY A 65 5.59 22.69 12.20
N VAL A 66 4.27 22.56 11.96
CA VAL A 66 3.69 21.76 10.85
C VAL A 66 3.94 22.50 9.53
N ARG A 67 4.93 22.05 8.75
CA ARG A 67 5.10 22.54 7.36
C ARG A 67 3.97 22.03 6.47
N THR A 68 3.04 22.91 6.13
CA THR A 68 2.00 22.69 5.12
C THR A 68 2.51 22.89 3.68
N ASP A 69 3.79 23.26 3.50
CA ASP A 69 4.39 23.75 2.26
C ASP A 69 5.55 22.87 1.71
N ALA A 70 5.74 21.66 2.23
CA ALA A 70 6.85 20.79 1.87
C ALA A 70 6.66 20.10 0.51
N GLY A 71 6.76 20.88 -0.57
CA GLY A 71 6.96 20.41 -1.95
C GLY A 71 8.32 19.76 -2.21
N ALA A 72 8.97 19.19 -1.19
CA ALA A 72 10.20 18.42 -1.33
C ALA A 72 10.02 17.12 -0.54
N VAL A 73 9.73 16.03 -1.24
CA VAL A 73 9.76 14.69 -0.64
C VAL A 73 11.16 14.45 -0.10
N GLY A 74 11.29 14.25 1.21
CA GLY A 74 12.54 13.74 1.77
C GLY A 74 12.89 12.42 1.10
N HIS A 75 14.18 12.09 0.95
CA HIS A 75 14.59 10.82 0.32
C HIS A 75 13.97 9.61 1.03
N ALA A 76 13.72 9.73 2.34
CA ALA A 76 13.03 8.74 3.15
C ALA A 76 11.56 8.55 2.74
N ASP A 77 10.79 9.61 2.56
CA ASP A 77 9.38 9.52 2.16
C ASP A 77 9.23 8.93 0.75
N ARG A 78 10.12 9.33 -0.17
CA ARG A 78 10.14 8.78 -1.53
C ARG A 78 10.39 7.28 -1.51
N ARG A 79 11.41 6.84 -0.77
CA ARG A 79 11.73 5.41 -0.62
C ARG A 79 10.57 4.67 0.02
N PHE A 80 9.94 5.25 1.04
CA PHE A 80 8.83 4.61 1.73
C PHE A 80 7.61 4.43 0.82
N VAL A 81 7.23 5.43 0.02
CA VAL A 81 6.17 5.28 -0.99
C VAL A 81 6.52 4.21 -2.03
N LEU A 82 7.77 4.20 -2.53
CA LEU A 82 8.21 3.21 -3.50
C LEU A 82 8.19 1.79 -2.92
N ILE A 83 8.53 1.62 -1.63
CA ILE A 83 8.38 0.34 -0.92
C ILE A 83 6.90 -0.06 -0.88
N GLY A 84 5.99 0.85 -0.52
CA GLY A 84 4.56 0.58 -0.52
C GLY A 84 4.06 0.12 -1.90
N ILE A 85 4.46 0.81 -2.97
CA ILE A 85 4.13 0.41 -4.35
C ILE A 85 4.73 -0.97 -4.67
N GLY A 86 6.02 -1.16 -4.37
CA GLY A 86 6.75 -2.37 -4.68
C GLY A 86 6.29 -3.60 -3.90
N LEU A 87 5.67 -3.43 -2.74
CA LEU A 87 5.08 -4.52 -1.96
C LEU A 87 3.64 -4.83 -2.40
N ASN A 88 2.85 -3.83 -2.79
CA ASN A 88 1.45 -4.06 -3.22
C ASN A 88 1.35 -4.58 -4.67
N ALA A 89 2.23 -4.15 -5.58
CA ALA A 89 2.17 -4.60 -6.97
C ALA A 89 2.33 -6.13 -7.13
N PRO A 90 3.26 -6.81 -6.42
CA PRO A 90 3.33 -8.26 -6.39
C PRO A 90 2.08 -8.93 -5.80
N LEU A 91 1.40 -8.33 -4.82
CA LEU A 91 0.15 -8.89 -4.27
C LEU A 91 -0.98 -8.89 -5.30
N ILE A 92 -1.08 -7.82 -6.11
CA ILE A 92 -2.02 -7.74 -7.22
C ILE A 92 -1.65 -8.75 -8.31
N ALA A 93 -0.36 -8.84 -8.65
CA ALA A 93 0.12 -9.78 -9.66
C ALA A 93 -0.12 -11.24 -9.24
N LEU A 94 0.20 -11.59 -7.99
CA LEU A 94 -0.07 -12.91 -7.43
C LEU A 94 -1.56 -13.24 -7.46
N TRP A 95 -2.42 -12.31 -7.05
CA TRP A 95 -3.86 -12.48 -7.17
C TRP A 95 -4.27 -12.76 -8.63
N ALA A 96 -3.78 -11.99 -9.60
CA ALA A 96 -4.10 -12.23 -11.01
C ALA A 96 -3.66 -13.63 -11.47
N VAL A 97 -2.48 -14.09 -11.04
CA VAL A 97 -1.97 -15.44 -11.30
C VAL A 97 -2.88 -16.51 -10.71
N THR A 98 -3.21 -16.42 -9.41
CA THR A 98 -4.10 -17.39 -8.74
C THR A 98 -5.48 -17.49 -9.41
N ARG A 99 -5.96 -16.42 -10.06
CA ARG A 99 -7.27 -16.35 -10.73
C ARG A 99 -7.26 -16.78 -12.21
N THR A 100 -6.08 -16.96 -12.79
CA THR A 100 -5.94 -17.25 -14.24
C THR A 100 -5.12 -18.50 -14.54
N VAL A 101 -4.07 -18.73 -13.78
CA VAL A 101 -3.14 -19.86 -13.93
C VAL A 101 -3.27 -20.84 -12.78
N GLY A 102 -3.60 -20.35 -11.58
CA GLY A 102 -3.75 -21.13 -10.36
C GLY A 102 -2.72 -20.80 -9.29
N ILE A 103 -2.87 -21.38 -8.10
CA ILE A 103 -2.00 -21.10 -6.95
C ILE A 103 -0.57 -21.59 -7.22
N PRO A 104 0.46 -20.74 -7.09
CA PRO A 104 1.82 -21.13 -7.44
C PRO A 104 2.49 -22.00 -6.36
N PHE A 105 2.98 -23.17 -6.79
CA PHE A 105 3.98 -24.06 -6.17
C PHE A 105 3.74 -24.61 -4.75
N LEU A 106 3.11 -23.87 -3.84
CA LEU A 106 3.05 -24.18 -2.41
C LEU A 106 1.62 -24.32 -1.92
N GLY A 107 1.44 -25.21 -0.95
CA GLY A 107 0.16 -25.48 -0.30
C GLY A 107 -0.66 -26.59 -0.97
N PRO A 108 -1.75 -27.03 -0.31
CA PRO A 108 -2.57 -28.16 -0.75
C PRO A 108 -3.34 -27.87 -2.05
N GLU A 109 -3.54 -26.60 -2.38
CA GLU A 109 -4.30 -26.15 -3.56
C GLU A 109 -3.39 -25.66 -4.69
N ALA A 110 -2.09 -25.98 -4.64
CA ALA A 110 -1.16 -25.58 -5.69
C ALA A 110 -1.61 -26.09 -7.08
N GLY A 111 -1.70 -25.18 -8.06
CA GLY A 111 -2.19 -25.43 -9.40
C GLY A 111 -3.70 -25.23 -9.59
N GLU A 112 -4.47 -25.11 -8.50
CA GLU A 112 -5.91 -24.85 -8.57
C GLU A 112 -6.18 -23.38 -8.86
N VAL A 113 -7.17 -23.11 -9.73
CA VAL A 113 -7.60 -21.74 -10.05
C VAL A 113 -8.58 -21.27 -8.99
N GLU A 114 -8.20 -20.21 -8.28
CA GLU A 114 -9.05 -19.63 -7.25
C GLU A 114 -10.23 -18.86 -7.86
N PRO A 115 -11.43 -18.96 -7.26
CA PRO A 115 -12.58 -18.17 -7.69
C PRO A 115 -12.37 -16.67 -7.45
N ILE A 116 -13.05 -15.87 -8.28
CA ILE A 116 -13.14 -14.43 -8.09
C ILE A 116 -14.26 -14.14 -7.09
N THR A 117 -13.88 -13.63 -5.91
CA THR A 117 -14.84 -13.19 -4.89
C THR A 117 -14.91 -11.68 -4.82
N GLY A 118 -16.04 -11.12 -4.39
CA GLY A 118 -16.21 -9.67 -4.24
C GLY A 118 -15.19 -9.05 -3.27
N VAL A 119 -14.90 -9.75 -2.16
CA VAL A 119 -13.89 -9.32 -1.16
C VAL A 119 -12.49 -9.30 -1.77
N SER A 120 -12.14 -10.30 -2.58
CA SER A 120 -10.83 -10.33 -3.25
C SER A 120 -10.66 -9.16 -4.22
N VAL A 121 -11.69 -8.86 -5.03
CA VAL A 121 -11.70 -7.72 -5.96
C VAL A 121 -11.60 -6.40 -5.22
N LEU A 122 -12.41 -6.22 -4.16
CA LEU A 122 -12.36 -5.02 -3.33
C LEU A 122 -10.95 -4.78 -2.78
N THR A 123 -10.31 -5.80 -2.24
CA THR A 123 -8.95 -5.72 -1.71
C THR A 123 -7.97 -5.27 -2.80
N LYS A 124 -8.06 -5.82 -4.02
CA LYS A 124 -7.18 -5.41 -5.12
C LYS A 124 -7.45 -3.98 -5.59
N LEU A 125 -8.70 -3.52 -5.57
CA LEU A 125 -9.04 -2.13 -5.87
C LEU A 125 -8.44 -1.17 -4.84
N LEU A 126 -8.44 -1.53 -3.56
CA LEU A 126 -7.79 -0.74 -2.51
C LEU A 126 -6.27 -0.67 -2.70
N GLU A 127 -5.63 -1.81 -2.99
CA GLU A 127 -4.18 -1.87 -3.27
C GLU A 127 -3.80 -1.08 -4.53
N ALA A 128 -4.59 -1.19 -5.59
CA ALA A 128 -4.39 -0.40 -6.81
C ALA A 128 -4.58 1.11 -6.54
N GLY A 129 -5.61 1.48 -5.77
CA GLY A 129 -5.86 2.84 -5.33
C GLY A 129 -4.70 3.42 -4.50
N LEU A 130 -4.10 2.60 -3.63
CA LEU A 130 -2.90 2.95 -2.86
C LEU A 130 -1.74 3.24 -3.80
N ILE A 131 -1.49 2.38 -4.79
CA ILE A 131 -0.40 2.56 -5.75
C ILE A 131 -0.61 3.86 -6.54
N VAL A 132 -1.82 4.08 -7.06
CA VAL A 132 -2.18 5.29 -7.81
C VAL A 132 -1.97 6.54 -6.95
N SER A 133 -2.45 6.51 -5.70
CA SER A 133 -2.29 7.60 -4.74
C SER A 133 -0.81 7.85 -4.40
N GLY A 134 0.00 6.80 -4.25
CA GLY A 134 1.45 6.91 -4.07
C GLY A 134 2.16 7.56 -5.26
N VAL A 135 1.81 7.17 -6.49
CA VAL A 135 2.36 7.78 -7.72
C VAL A 135 1.99 9.27 -7.79
N TRP A 136 0.73 9.61 -7.53
CA TRP A 136 0.28 11.01 -7.54
C TRP A 136 0.90 11.83 -6.43
N TYR A 137 1.06 11.28 -5.22
CA TYR A 137 1.81 11.90 -4.15
C TYR A 137 3.25 12.24 -4.59
N LEU A 138 3.97 11.30 -5.20
CA LEU A 138 5.33 11.52 -5.71
C LEU A 138 5.39 12.54 -6.86
N ARG A 139 4.34 12.67 -7.68
CA ARG A 139 4.27 13.68 -8.76
C ARG A 139 3.96 15.06 -8.21
N ALA A 140 2.96 15.18 -7.34
CA ALA A 140 2.51 16.44 -6.75
C ALA A 140 3.61 17.13 -5.93
N THR A 141 4.51 16.35 -5.37
CA THR A 141 5.65 16.82 -4.55
C THR A 141 6.93 17.07 -5.35
N ARG A 142 6.91 16.86 -6.68
CA ARG A 142 8.02 17.19 -7.61
C ARG A 142 7.76 18.46 -8.43
N ALA A 143 6.54 18.99 -8.42
CA ALA A 143 6.19 20.16 -9.21
C ALA A 143 7.02 21.38 -8.76
N PRO A 144 7.62 22.16 -9.69
CA PRO A 144 8.35 23.38 -9.36
C PRO A 144 7.48 24.32 -8.52
N ARG A 145 8.07 24.96 -7.51
CA ARG A 145 7.35 25.98 -6.73
C ARG A 145 6.98 27.14 -7.67
N PRO A 146 5.72 27.60 -7.69
CA PRO A 146 5.37 28.82 -8.39
C PRO A 146 6.27 29.96 -7.89
N GLY A 147 7.06 30.56 -8.78
CA GLY A 147 7.99 31.66 -8.45
C GLY A 147 9.47 31.28 -8.31
N ALA A 148 9.88 30.02 -8.51
CA ALA A 148 11.30 29.69 -8.63
C ALA A 148 11.83 30.18 -10.00
N THR A 149 12.68 31.21 -9.99
CA THR A 149 13.39 31.67 -11.20
C THR A 149 14.34 30.57 -11.67
N PRO A 150 14.35 30.22 -12.97
CA PRO A 150 15.36 29.32 -13.52
C PRO A 150 16.76 29.95 -13.42
N PRO A 151 17.84 29.13 -13.36
CA PRO A 151 19.22 29.60 -13.30
C PRO A 151 19.66 30.29 -14.58
#